data_AF-A0A7S1R1I0-F1
#
_entry.id   AF-A0A7S1R1I0-F1
#
_cell.length_a   1.000
_cell.length_b   1.000
_cell.length_c   1.000
_cell.angle_alpha   90.00
_cell.angle_beta   90.00
_cell.angle_gamma   90.00
#
_symmetry.space_group_name_H-M   'P 1'
#
loop_
_entity.id
_entity.type
_entity.pdbx_description
1 polymer ?
#
loop_
_entity_poly.entity_id
_entity_poly.type
_entity_poly.pdbx_seq_one_letter_code
_entity_poly.pdbx_strand_id
1 'polypeptide(L)'
;SNSFCTLLEVFPRHTMRAVIAVIALLVACALANPSGNYCGAVPEYGITTKMSFTEATFNLEIDGNGSKTTCDNEAYNMDGSKVNMPNVNNADDCVGNLQRDGGVTLSITYDASANSIALDAGIGVMQLSSC
;
A
#
# COMPACT_ATOMS: atom_id res chain seq x y z
N SER A 1 -8.40 16.85 3.05
CA SER A 1 -8.82 17.50 1.79
C SER A 1 -7.82 17.18 0.70
N ASN A 2 -8.34 16.94 -0.51
CA ASN A 2 -7.69 16.90 -1.82
C ASN A 2 -7.07 15.54 -2.19
N SER A 3 -7.40 14.88 -3.31
CA SER A 3 -8.08 15.33 -4.53
C SER A 3 -8.88 14.20 -5.17
N PHE A 4 -10.12 14.52 -5.56
CA PHE A 4 -10.87 13.83 -6.59
C PHE A 4 -10.05 13.85 -7.90
N CYS A 5 -9.58 12.69 -8.36
CA CYS A 5 -9.15 12.56 -9.74
C CYS A 5 -10.40 12.34 -10.59
N THR A 6 -11.05 13.44 -10.97
CA THR A 6 -12.28 13.42 -11.76
C THR A 6 -12.00 12.76 -13.11
N LEU A 7 -12.67 11.63 -13.32
CA LEU A 7 -12.77 10.86 -14.55
C LEU A 7 -13.15 11.79 -15.72
N LEU A 8 -12.18 12.13 -16.59
CA LEU A 8 -12.45 12.81 -17.85
C LEU A 8 -12.74 11.74 -18.91
N GLU A 9 -13.93 11.14 -18.88
CA GLU A 9 -14.44 10.39 -20.03
C GLU A 9 -14.81 11.37 -21.15
N VAL A 10 -13.82 11.88 -21.88
CA VAL A 10 -14.04 12.65 -23.10
C VAL A 10 -14.06 11.69 -24.28
N PHE A 11 -15.20 11.05 -24.49
CA PHE A 11 -15.56 10.55 -25.82
C PHE A 11 -17.02 10.88 -26.15
N PRO A 12 -17.34 12.12 -26.59
CA PRO A 12 -18.56 12.32 -27.34
C PRO A 12 -18.33 11.73 -28.74
N ARG A 13 -18.90 10.55 -28.93
CA ARG A 13 -19.06 9.87 -30.21
C ARG A 13 -19.96 10.73 -31.10
N HIS A 14 -19.46 11.71 -31.87
CA HIS A 14 -20.10 12.22 -33.10
C HIS A 14 -19.16 13.08 -33.97
N THR A 15 -18.84 12.53 -35.15
CA THR A 15 -18.71 13.16 -36.48
C THR A 15 -18.01 14.53 -36.68
N MET A 16 -17.14 14.52 -37.70
CA MET A 16 -16.64 15.64 -38.54
C MET A 16 -15.45 16.47 -38.05
N ARG A 17 -14.31 16.20 -38.73
CA ARG A 17 -13.38 17.17 -39.35
C ARG A 17 -13.26 18.55 -38.69
N ALA A 18 -12.24 18.76 -37.86
CA ALA A 18 -11.33 19.90 -37.95
C ALA A 18 -10.21 19.82 -36.91
N VAL A 19 -9.01 20.07 -37.40
CA VAL A 19 -7.73 20.23 -36.71
C VAL A 19 -7.83 21.23 -35.54
N ILE A 20 -7.60 20.79 -34.29
CA ILE A 20 -7.09 21.62 -33.18
C ILE A 20 -6.18 20.76 -32.30
N ALA A 21 -4.99 21.28 -32.00
CA ALA A 21 -3.86 20.59 -31.38
C ALA A 21 -4.23 19.83 -30.08
N VAL A 22 -3.91 18.53 -30.05
CA VAL A 22 -3.91 17.73 -28.83
C VAL A 22 -2.65 18.12 -28.04
N ILE A 23 -2.75 19.16 -27.21
CA ILE A 23 -1.83 19.33 -26.09
C ILE A 23 -2.17 18.20 -25.13
N ALA A 24 -1.45 17.10 -25.22
CA ALA A 24 -1.47 16.04 -24.22
C ALA A 24 -0.93 16.64 -22.92
N LEU A 25 -1.83 17.17 -22.11
CA LEU A 25 -1.54 17.56 -20.73
C LEU A 25 -1.23 16.23 -20.00
N LEU A 26 0.05 15.89 -19.90
CA LEU A 26 0.53 14.84 -19.01
C LEU A 26 0.27 15.32 -17.58
N VAL A 27 -0.96 15.11 -17.11
CA VAL A 27 -1.29 15.26 -15.70
C VAL A 27 -0.60 14.10 -14.99
N ALA A 28 0.58 14.37 -14.44
CA ALA A 28 1.23 13.45 -13.51
C ALA A 28 0.32 13.35 -12.28
N CYS A 29 -0.44 12.26 -12.20
CA CYS A 29 -1.19 11.93 -11.00
C CYS A 29 -0.16 11.57 -9.93
N ALA A 30 0.10 12.48 -9.00
CA ALA A 30 0.82 12.12 -7.79
C ALA A 30 -0.06 11.13 -7.03
N LEU A 31 0.35 9.86 -6.99
CA LEU A 31 -0.29 8.87 -6.13
C LEU A 31 -0.12 9.33 -4.68
N ALA A 32 -1.22 9.36 -3.94
CA ALA A 32 -1.18 9.67 -2.52
C ALA A 32 -0.38 8.59 -1.78
N ASN A 33 0.46 9.01 -0.85
CA ASN A 33 1.12 8.07 0.06
C ASN A 33 0.11 7.67 1.15
N PRO A 34 0.20 6.43 1.68
CA PRO A 34 -0.58 6.03 2.83
C PRO A 34 -0.20 6.88 4.05
N SER A 35 -1.17 7.15 4.92
CA SER A 35 -0.94 7.85 6.18
C SER A 35 -1.98 7.44 7.22
N GLY A 36 -1.60 7.42 8.50
CA GLY A 36 -2.47 6.98 9.58
C GLY A 36 -2.42 5.46 9.79
N ASN A 37 -3.45 4.90 10.45
CA ASN A 37 -3.46 3.49 10.79
C ASN A 37 -4.39 2.68 9.88
N TYR A 38 -4.03 1.42 9.71
CA TYR A 38 -4.77 0.42 8.95
C TYR A 38 -4.81 -0.86 9.79
N CYS A 39 -6.01 -1.42 9.93
CA CYS A 39 -6.26 -2.60 10.75
C CYS A 39 -6.93 -3.68 9.91
N GLY A 40 -6.60 -4.92 10.19
CA GLY A 40 -7.26 -6.09 9.62
C GLY A 40 -7.20 -7.26 10.59
N ALA A 41 -8.09 -8.22 10.39
CA ALA A 41 -8.15 -9.43 11.19
C ALA A 41 -8.63 -10.60 10.33
N VAL A 42 -8.14 -11.79 10.66
CA VAL A 42 -8.64 -13.06 10.14
C VAL A 42 -9.11 -13.88 11.33
N PRO A 43 -10.39 -13.74 11.72
CA PRO A 43 -10.92 -14.33 12.96
C PRO A 43 -10.80 -15.85 13.00
N GLU A 44 -10.90 -16.52 11.86
CA GLU A 44 -10.77 -17.98 11.74
C GLU A 44 -9.42 -18.50 12.23
N TYR A 45 -8.36 -17.70 12.07
CA TYR A 45 -7.01 -18.04 12.54
C TYR A 45 -6.59 -17.25 13.78
N GLY A 46 -7.47 -16.40 14.32
CA GLY A 46 -7.16 -15.53 15.46
C GLY A 46 -5.98 -14.59 15.19
N ILE A 47 -5.82 -14.14 13.93
CA ILE A 47 -4.74 -13.23 13.54
C ILE A 47 -5.30 -11.81 13.44
N THR A 48 -4.59 -10.85 14.00
CA THR A 48 -4.84 -9.42 13.84
C THR A 48 -3.58 -8.73 13.35
N THR A 49 -3.76 -7.71 12.54
CA THR A 49 -2.66 -6.96 11.96
C THR A 49 -2.97 -5.48 11.98
N LYS A 50 -1.98 -4.70 12.39
CA LYS A 50 -2.03 -3.25 12.39
C LYS A 50 -0.82 -2.71 11.67
N MET A 51 -1.05 -1.74 10.80
CA MET A 51 0.01 -0.97 10.15
C MET A 51 -0.22 0.52 10.39
N SER A 52 0.82 1.27 10.67
CA SER A 52 0.77 2.71 10.85
C SER A 52 1.79 3.38 9.93
N PHE A 53 1.35 4.30 9.08
CA PHE A 53 2.21 4.98 8.11
C PHE A 53 2.43 6.44 8.50
N THR A 54 3.69 6.85 8.41
CA THR A 54 4.14 8.26 8.36
C THR A 54 4.63 8.58 6.94
N GLU A 55 5.19 9.77 6.72
CA GLU A 55 5.70 10.18 5.41
C GLU A 55 6.88 9.33 4.90
N ALA A 56 7.68 8.72 5.80
CA ALA A 56 8.92 8.01 5.44
C ALA A 56 9.05 6.62 6.06
N THR A 57 8.29 6.33 7.11
CA THR A 57 8.36 5.04 7.82
C THR A 57 6.97 4.45 8.05
N PHE A 58 6.93 3.14 8.26
CA PHE A 58 5.75 2.48 8.79
C PHE A 58 6.09 1.62 10.00
N ASN A 59 5.07 1.32 10.80
CA ASN A 59 5.13 0.31 11.84
C ASN A 59 4.23 -0.86 11.41
N LEU A 60 4.67 -2.09 11.65
CA LEU A 60 3.91 -3.31 11.43
C LEU A 60 3.76 -4.05 12.76
N GLU A 61 2.53 -4.43 13.08
CA GLU A 61 2.21 -5.28 14.21
C GLU A 61 1.36 -6.45 13.73
N ILE A 62 1.79 -7.67 14.00
CA ILE A 62 1.06 -8.91 13.73
C ILE A 62 0.92 -9.65 15.05
N ASP A 63 -0.32 -9.86 15.49
CA ASP A 63 -0.65 -10.66 16.66
C ASP A 63 -1.45 -11.88 16.20
N GLY A 64 -0.99 -13.07 16.56
CA GLY A 64 -1.67 -14.30 16.22
C GLY A 64 -1.01 -15.51 16.87
N ASN A 65 -1.80 -16.56 17.12
CA ASN A 65 -1.31 -17.82 17.66
C ASN A 65 -0.49 -17.68 18.97
N GLY A 66 -0.89 -16.73 19.83
CA GLY A 66 -0.24 -16.44 21.12
C GLY A 66 1.11 -15.73 21.03
N SER A 67 1.51 -15.28 19.83
CA SER A 67 2.73 -14.52 19.60
C SER A 67 2.42 -13.17 18.98
N LYS A 68 3.19 -12.16 19.38
CA LYS A 68 3.11 -10.81 18.83
C LYS A 68 4.46 -10.43 18.23
N THR A 69 4.44 -10.05 16.96
CA THR A 69 5.61 -9.53 16.24
C THR A 69 5.37 -8.06 15.92
N THR A 70 6.36 -7.21 16.23
CA THR A 70 6.31 -5.78 15.95
C THR A 70 7.59 -5.35 15.26
N CYS A 71 7.46 -4.66 14.13
CA CYS A 71 8.54 -3.98 13.42
C CYS A 71 8.25 -2.49 13.40
N ASP A 72 9.02 -1.71 14.14
CA ASP A 72 8.83 -0.28 14.30
C ASP A 72 9.79 0.51 13.41
N ASN A 73 9.30 1.62 12.84
CA ASN A 73 10.05 2.57 12.03
C ASN A 73 10.72 1.97 10.79
N GLU A 74 10.04 1.04 10.14
CA GLU A 74 10.48 0.44 8.90
C GLU A 74 10.49 1.50 7.78
N ALA A 75 11.66 1.71 7.18
CA ALA A 75 11.80 2.68 6.11
C ALA A 75 11.04 2.20 4.87
N TYR A 76 10.35 3.11 4.19
CA TYR A 76 9.73 2.79 2.92
C TYR A 76 9.77 3.95 1.93
N ASN A 77 9.57 3.62 0.66
CA ASN A 77 9.26 4.57 -0.39
C ASN A 77 8.12 4.01 -1.24
N MET A 78 7.36 4.88 -1.91
CA MET A 78 6.33 4.44 -2.86
C MET A 78 6.92 4.24 -4.25
N ASP A 79 6.62 3.09 -4.86
CA ASP A 79 6.78 2.82 -6.30
C ASP A 79 5.39 2.59 -6.91
N GLY A 80 4.78 3.69 -7.36
CA GLY A 80 3.37 3.71 -7.72
C GLY A 80 2.47 3.41 -6.51
N SER A 81 1.73 2.32 -6.57
CA SER A 81 0.91 1.82 -5.45
C SER A 81 1.67 0.86 -4.51
N LYS A 82 2.89 0.46 -4.86
CA LYS A 82 3.65 -0.51 -4.06
C LYS A 82 4.51 0.20 -3.03
N VAL A 83 4.58 -0.37 -1.84
CA VAL A 83 5.51 0.05 -0.80
C VAL A 83 6.81 -0.71 -1.01
N ASN A 84 7.88 0.01 -1.36
CA ASN A 84 9.22 -0.51 -1.47
C ASN A 84 9.95 -0.38 -0.13
N MET A 85 10.50 -1.49 0.37
CA MET A 85 11.23 -1.57 1.65
C MET A 85 12.73 -1.71 1.34
N PRO A 86 13.51 -0.62 1.31
CA PRO A 86 14.88 -0.62 0.80
C PRO A 86 15.84 -1.48 1.65
N ASN A 87 15.52 -1.68 2.92
CA ASN A 87 16.40 -2.34 3.89
C ASN A 87 16.04 -3.81 4.12
N VAL A 88 15.03 -4.36 3.43
CA VAL A 88 14.49 -5.70 3.69
C VAL A 88 15.52 -6.85 3.58
N ASN A 89 16.60 -6.63 2.84
CA ASN A 89 17.70 -7.59 2.69
C ASN A 89 18.82 -7.43 3.74
N ASN A 90 18.76 -6.39 4.57
CA ASN A 90 19.72 -6.16 5.64
C ASN A 90 19.44 -7.12 6.80
N ALA A 91 20.50 -7.60 7.46
CA ALA A 91 20.39 -8.55 8.56
C ALA A 91 19.69 -7.97 9.80
N ASP A 92 19.81 -6.66 10.01
CA ASP A 92 19.21 -5.96 11.17
C ASP A 92 17.79 -5.43 10.91
N ASP A 93 17.24 -5.65 9.71
CA ASP A 93 15.90 -5.22 9.32
C ASP A 93 14.84 -6.16 9.91
N CYS A 94 13.82 -5.63 10.61
CA CYS A 94 12.85 -6.48 11.29
C CYS A 94 11.93 -7.19 10.31
N VAL A 95 11.45 -6.50 9.26
CA VAL A 95 10.62 -7.13 8.21
C VAL A 95 11.42 -8.15 7.40
N GLY A 96 12.70 -7.88 7.16
CA GLY A 96 13.65 -8.81 6.59
C GLY A 96 13.84 -10.06 7.44
N ASN A 97 14.04 -9.90 8.75
CA ASN A 97 14.15 -11.01 9.69
C ASN A 97 12.86 -11.83 9.76
N LEU A 98 11.71 -11.16 9.82
CA LEU A 98 10.41 -11.81 9.80
C LEU A 98 10.22 -12.69 8.56
N GLN A 99 10.63 -12.22 7.38
CA GLN A 99 10.58 -13.02 6.15
C GLN A 99 11.54 -14.21 6.17
N ARG A 100 12.78 -14.00 6.63
CA ARG A 100 13.79 -15.06 6.71
C ARG A 100 13.40 -16.15 7.71
N ASP A 101 13.01 -15.77 8.91
CA ASP A 101 12.70 -16.67 10.01
C ASP A 101 11.33 -17.32 9.82
N GLY A 102 10.36 -16.56 9.30
CA GLY A 102 9.01 -17.04 9.02
C GLY A 102 8.87 -17.80 7.69
N GLY A 103 9.86 -17.73 6.80
CA GLY A 103 9.77 -18.31 5.46
C GLY A 103 8.66 -17.71 4.59
N VAL A 104 8.28 -16.46 4.86
CA VAL A 104 7.23 -15.71 4.14
C VAL A 104 7.85 -14.64 3.25
N THR A 105 7.08 -14.11 2.31
CA THR A 105 7.45 -12.92 1.54
C THR A 105 6.39 -11.86 1.75
N LEU A 106 6.76 -10.71 2.28
CA LEU A 106 5.83 -9.63 2.59
C LEU A 106 5.85 -8.61 1.45
N SER A 107 4.68 -8.41 0.83
CA SER A 107 4.45 -7.38 -0.17
C SER A 107 3.28 -6.49 0.27
N ILE A 108 3.48 -5.18 0.21
CA ILE A 108 2.51 -4.20 0.67
C ILE A 108 2.11 -3.32 -0.52
N THR A 109 0.80 -3.20 -0.76
CA THR A 109 0.23 -2.34 -1.80
C THR A 109 -0.83 -1.42 -1.20
N TYR A 110 -0.75 -0.13 -1.52
CA TYR A 110 -1.74 0.87 -1.13
C TYR A 110 -2.74 1.14 -2.25
N ASP A 111 -4.02 1.02 -1.91
CA ASP A 111 -5.12 1.47 -2.75
C ASP A 111 -5.61 2.83 -2.24
N ALA A 112 -5.22 3.90 -2.94
CA ALA A 112 -5.64 5.26 -2.61
C ALA A 112 -7.14 5.51 -2.84
N SER A 113 -7.79 4.72 -3.70
CA SER A 113 -9.22 4.86 -4.00
C SER A 113 -10.10 4.27 -2.89
N ALA A 114 -9.65 3.16 -2.30
CA ALA A 114 -10.31 2.51 -1.17
C ALA A 114 -9.77 2.98 0.20
N ASN A 115 -8.65 3.71 0.20
CA ASN A 115 -7.85 4.01 1.38
C ASN A 115 -7.61 2.74 2.22
N SER A 116 -7.03 1.72 1.59
CA SER A 116 -6.76 0.41 2.17
C SER A 116 -5.36 -0.10 1.80
N ILE A 117 -4.86 -1.03 2.60
CA ILE A 117 -3.57 -1.68 2.40
C ILE A 117 -3.81 -3.17 2.14
N ALA A 118 -3.27 -3.68 1.04
CA ALA A 118 -3.15 -5.11 0.81
C ALA A 118 -1.78 -5.57 1.33
N LEU A 119 -1.78 -6.41 2.37
CA LEU A 119 -0.60 -7.08 2.90
C LEU A 119 -0.61 -8.53 2.42
N ASP A 120 0.27 -8.86 1.49
CA ASP A 120 0.46 -10.20 0.95
C ASP A 120 1.66 -10.86 1.64
N ALA A 121 1.46 -12.03 2.26
CA ALA A 121 2.50 -12.82 2.91
C ALA A 121 3.01 -14.00 2.05
N GLY A 122 2.63 -14.06 0.76
CA GLY A 122 2.93 -15.15 -0.17
C GLY A 122 2.04 -16.38 0.00
N ILE A 123 1.50 -16.58 1.21
CA ILE A 123 0.51 -17.64 1.54
C ILE A 123 -0.93 -17.12 1.53
N GLY A 124 -1.13 -15.81 1.45
CA GLY A 124 -2.44 -15.18 1.48
C GLY A 124 -2.32 -13.65 1.55
N VAL A 125 -3.39 -12.98 1.14
CA VAL A 125 -3.50 -11.52 1.13
C VAL A 125 -4.50 -11.08 2.20
N MET A 126 -4.05 -10.24 3.12
CA MET A 126 -4.92 -9.56 4.08
C MET A 126 -5.21 -8.14 3.60
N GLN A 127 -6.49 -7.77 3.57
CA GLN A 127 -6.91 -6.40 3.33
C GLN A 127 -7.06 -5.66 4.66
N LEU A 128 -6.30 -4.59 4.84
CA LEU A 128 -6.35 -3.71 6.00
C LEU A 128 -7.10 -2.43 5.62
N SER A 129 -8.09 -2.07 6.41
CA SER A 129 -8.87 -0.84 6.24
C SER A 129 -8.43 0.21 7.23
N SER A 130 -8.59 1.49 6.89
CA SER A 130 -8.26 2.58 7.82
C SER A 130 -8.98 2.44 9.16
N CYS A 131 -8.21 2.64 10.23
CA CYS A 131 -8.60 2.67 11.64
C CYS A 131 -7.76 3.75 12.36
#